data_AF-A0A962DTY7-F1
#
_entry.id   AF-A0A962DTY7-F1
#
_cell.length_a   1.000
_cell.length_b   1.000
_cell.length_c   1.000
_cell.angle_alpha   90.00
_cell.angle_beta   90.00
_cell.angle_gamma   90.00
#
_symmetry.space_group_name_H-M   'P 1'
#
loop_
_entity.id
_entity.type
_entity.pdbx_description
1 polymer ?
#
loop_
_entity_poly.entity_id
_entity_poly.type
_entity_poly.pdbx_seq_one_letter_code
_entity_poly.pdbx_strand_id
1 'polypeptide(L)'
;MHARLTSVSRFGFLISLLVAMTLSGSALAAPAGPDVTVFSLPNITNYGSANGIRGYSVGTTSCNIGDAPLNWCNQSGGCGLGTTSADHPVIAQNMYRLKNGRFDQIGAGWLKHGFTSLNQSSSGCGSGTCSQPALGGRQLGVGCTDPYSSGLNGSWPLGRKSEVNATTGVFPYPFTQGGAQSVAWNQRVAVKESDMDSALNPGARFFVEGHYVAPDDAQTGNGLNNASYREVTVSAGSFGLNLQGTTVREKAAIEVWPTIDNTVELINVDVPSVPPQRFHVARKVTEVTPGQLWHYEYAIHNMNSDRGADQLSIVFAGNTIFSGVGFKDIDAHSNEPYDTTDWTSATSADTVQWTTPPFPSAPNNANALRWATMYNFWFDANRPPSEITTHNLRLFKAGSPASMAFLENLSFVFANGFEGASGD
;
A
#
# COMPACT_ATOMS: atom_id res chain seq x y z
N MET A 1 43.43 -20.87 -80.16
CA MET A 1 43.99 -22.15 -79.66
C MET A 1 43.77 -22.21 -78.16
N HIS A 2 43.38 -23.40 -77.68
CA HIS A 2 42.98 -23.70 -76.31
C HIS A 2 44.03 -23.35 -75.25
N ALA A 3 43.60 -22.86 -74.09
CA ALA A 3 44.17 -23.24 -72.80
C ALA A 3 43.14 -23.02 -71.68
N ARG A 4 42.72 -24.14 -71.06
CA ARG A 4 41.93 -24.20 -69.82
C ARG A 4 42.82 -23.80 -68.65
N LEU A 5 42.27 -23.08 -67.67
CA LEU A 5 42.80 -23.03 -66.30
C LEU A 5 41.64 -23.19 -65.32
N THR A 6 41.75 -24.25 -64.54
CA THR A 6 40.85 -24.78 -63.51
C THR A 6 40.84 -23.91 -62.26
N SER A 7 39.65 -23.60 -61.73
CA SER A 7 39.47 -23.00 -60.42
C SER A 7 39.53 -24.06 -59.32
N VAL A 8 40.23 -23.74 -58.23
CA VAL A 8 40.33 -24.56 -57.02
C VAL A 8 39.35 -24.00 -55.99
N SER A 9 38.37 -24.80 -55.58
CA SER A 9 37.40 -24.49 -54.53
C SER A 9 38.05 -24.62 -53.15
N ARG A 10 38.01 -23.55 -52.34
CA ARG A 10 38.36 -23.59 -50.92
C ARG A 10 37.14 -24.03 -50.11
N PHE A 11 37.24 -25.20 -49.48
CA PHE A 11 36.33 -25.67 -48.43
C PHE A 11 36.56 -24.84 -47.15
N GLY A 12 35.53 -24.13 -46.69
CA GLY A 12 35.46 -23.54 -45.35
C GLY A 12 34.63 -24.44 -44.44
N PHE A 13 35.25 -24.96 -43.39
CA PHE A 13 34.56 -25.70 -42.32
C PHE A 13 33.79 -24.71 -41.43
N LEU A 14 32.46 -24.84 -41.38
CA LEU A 14 31.59 -24.20 -40.40
C LEU A 14 31.43 -25.15 -39.21
N ILE A 15 31.93 -24.74 -38.04
CA ILE A 15 31.70 -25.42 -36.76
C ILE A 15 30.38 -24.88 -36.20
N SER A 16 29.32 -25.69 -36.25
CA SER A 16 28.05 -25.40 -35.57
C SER A 16 28.19 -25.68 -34.07
N LEU A 17 28.27 -24.62 -33.27
CA LEU A 17 28.24 -24.70 -31.81
C LEU A 17 26.78 -24.81 -31.35
N LEU A 18 26.36 -26.01 -30.96
CA LEU A 18 25.03 -26.27 -30.40
C LEU A 18 25.03 -25.82 -28.92
N VAL A 19 24.51 -24.62 -28.64
CA VAL A 19 24.31 -24.15 -27.26
C VAL A 19 22.99 -24.73 -26.76
N ALA A 20 23.07 -25.72 -25.87
CA ALA A 20 21.91 -26.22 -25.14
C ALA A 20 21.46 -25.14 -24.14
N MET A 21 20.36 -24.45 -24.43
CA MET A 21 19.69 -23.58 -23.47
C MET A 21 18.96 -24.45 -22.44
N THR A 22 19.59 -24.64 -21.28
CA THR A 22 18.89 -25.10 -20.08
C THR A 22 18.00 -23.97 -19.56
N LEU A 23 16.68 -24.14 -19.65
CA LEU A 23 15.69 -23.33 -18.92
C LEU A 23 15.83 -23.65 -17.43
N SER A 24 16.76 -22.99 -16.77
CA SER A 24 16.78 -22.90 -15.31
C SER A 24 15.62 -21.98 -14.91
N GLY A 25 14.53 -22.56 -14.43
CA GLY A 25 13.50 -21.79 -13.74
C GLY A 25 14.14 -21.11 -12.53
N SER A 26 14.32 -19.80 -12.59
CA SER A 26 14.74 -19.00 -11.45
C SER A 26 13.64 -19.10 -10.39
N ALA A 27 13.80 -20.00 -9.43
CA ALA A 27 13.06 -19.89 -8.19
C ALA A 27 13.43 -18.53 -7.59
N LEU A 28 12.44 -17.65 -7.40
CA LEU A 28 12.62 -16.46 -6.57
C LEU A 28 13.13 -16.97 -5.22
N ALA A 29 14.32 -16.52 -4.80
CA ALA A 29 14.85 -16.87 -3.50
C ALA A 29 13.81 -16.48 -2.44
N ALA A 30 13.54 -17.36 -1.48
CA ALA A 30 12.73 -17.00 -0.33
C ALA A 30 13.33 -15.75 0.33
N PRO A 31 12.49 -14.82 0.82
CA PRO A 31 12.98 -13.65 1.55
C PRO A 31 13.84 -14.13 2.72
N ALA A 32 15.03 -13.57 2.85
CA ALA A 32 15.94 -13.93 3.94
C ALA A 32 15.40 -13.34 5.25
N GLY A 33 15.30 -14.17 6.28
CA GLY A 33 14.77 -13.80 7.58
C GLY A 33 13.24 -13.97 7.69
N PRO A 34 12.63 -13.41 8.74
CA PRO A 34 11.18 -13.44 8.93
C PRO A 34 10.46 -12.59 7.87
N ASP A 35 9.30 -13.03 7.41
CA ASP A 35 8.44 -12.27 6.49
C ASP A 35 6.97 -12.46 6.87
N VAL A 36 6.34 -11.44 7.45
CA VAL A 36 4.95 -11.50 7.92
C VAL A 36 3.98 -10.88 6.92
N THR A 37 3.06 -11.69 6.42
CA THR A 37 2.01 -11.27 5.49
C THR A 37 0.62 -11.44 6.08
N VAL A 38 -0.36 -10.75 5.51
CA VAL A 38 -1.78 -10.91 5.86
C VAL A 38 -2.38 -12.04 5.03
N PHE A 39 -2.47 -13.23 5.62
CA PHE A 39 -2.98 -14.42 4.96
C PHE A 39 -4.48 -14.37 4.67
N SER A 40 -5.27 -13.86 5.63
CA SER A 40 -6.72 -13.77 5.49
C SER A 40 -7.33 -12.65 6.34
N LEU A 41 -8.48 -12.15 5.88
CA LEU A 41 -9.37 -11.21 6.59
C LEU A 41 -10.72 -11.90 6.82
N PRO A 42 -10.89 -12.71 7.88
CA PRO A 42 -11.94 -13.72 7.94
C PRO A 42 -13.28 -13.24 8.51
N ASN A 43 -13.31 -12.15 9.28
CA ASN A 43 -14.54 -11.64 9.91
C ASN A 43 -14.47 -10.13 10.16
N ILE A 44 -15.63 -9.53 10.43
CA ILE A 44 -15.80 -8.11 10.75
C ILE A 44 -16.61 -7.99 12.04
N THR A 45 -16.26 -7.03 12.89
CA THR A 45 -17.14 -6.55 13.97
C THR A 45 -17.54 -5.11 13.69
N ASN A 46 -18.85 -4.85 13.71
CA ASN A 46 -19.46 -3.52 13.71
C ASN A 46 -19.83 -3.18 15.16
N TYR A 47 -19.25 -2.11 15.72
CA TYR A 47 -19.43 -1.69 17.11
C TYR A 47 -20.57 -0.68 17.30
N GLY A 48 -21.32 -0.38 16.22
CA GLY A 48 -22.31 0.69 16.22
C GLY A 48 -21.72 2.04 15.82
N SER A 49 -22.57 3.07 15.89
CA SER A 49 -22.21 4.43 15.51
C SER A 49 -22.50 5.45 16.59
N ALA A 50 -21.80 6.58 16.51
CA ALA A 50 -22.02 7.77 17.30
C ALA A 50 -21.64 8.99 16.45
N ASN A 51 -22.49 10.02 16.43
CA ASN A 51 -22.30 11.25 15.64
C ASN A 51 -22.09 10.99 14.13
N GLY A 52 -22.82 10.03 13.56
CA GLY A 52 -22.71 9.67 12.14
C GLY A 52 -21.42 8.96 11.75
N ILE A 53 -20.59 8.55 12.73
CA ILE A 53 -19.36 7.77 12.52
C ILE A 53 -19.55 6.39 13.12
N ARG A 54 -19.20 5.37 12.34
CA ARG A 54 -19.32 3.96 12.72
C ARG A 54 -17.96 3.35 13.00
N GLY A 55 -17.89 2.51 14.04
CA GLY A 55 -16.68 1.80 14.42
C GLY A 55 -16.66 0.37 13.89
N TYR A 56 -15.59 -0.01 13.21
CA TYR A 56 -15.34 -1.38 12.77
C TYR A 56 -14.01 -1.95 13.24
N SER A 57 -13.90 -3.27 13.18
CA SER A 57 -12.63 -3.98 13.17
C SER A 57 -12.72 -5.17 12.23
N VAL A 58 -11.57 -5.58 11.71
CA VAL A 58 -11.37 -6.65 10.75
C VAL A 58 -10.51 -7.70 11.43
N GLY A 59 -10.97 -8.96 11.41
CA GLY A 59 -10.13 -10.08 11.83
C GLY A 59 -8.94 -10.21 10.90
N THR A 60 -7.83 -10.71 11.40
CA THR A 60 -6.62 -10.94 10.62
C THR A 60 -6.08 -12.34 10.89
N THR A 61 -5.57 -12.98 9.86
CA THR A 61 -4.69 -14.14 10.01
C THR A 61 -3.35 -13.76 9.41
N SER A 62 -2.29 -13.79 10.19
CA SER A 62 -0.92 -13.60 9.67
C SER A 62 -0.39 -14.91 9.08
N CYS A 63 0.63 -14.80 8.26
CA CYS A 63 1.44 -15.91 7.79
C CYS A 63 2.91 -15.50 7.78
N ASN A 64 3.80 -16.34 8.29
CA ASN A 64 5.23 -16.15 8.09
C ASN A 64 5.67 -16.91 6.83
N ILE A 65 5.93 -16.19 5.74
CA ILE A 65 6.40 -16.77 4.46
C ILE A 65 7.93 -16.79 4.33
N GLY A 66 8.64 -16.25 5.31
CA GLY A 66 10.09 -16.17 5.33
C GLY A 66 10.76 -17.50 5.69
N ASP A 67 12.07 -17.46 5.96
CA ASP A 67 12.88 -18.63 6.29
C ASP A 67 13.33 -18.68 7.76
N ALA A 68 12.95 -17.68 8.57
CA ALA A 68 13.22 -17.62 10.00
C ALA A 68 11.97 -17.31 10.84
N PRO A 69 11.89 -17.76 12.10
CA PRO A 69 10.78 -17.39 13.00
C PRO A 69 10.71 -15.87 13.24
N LEU A 70 9.51 -15.30 13.12
CA LEU A 70 9.24 -13.91 13.49
C LEU A 70 9.02 -13.79 15.00
N ASN A 71 9.51 -12.73 15.63
CA ASN A 71 9.22 -12.45 17.03
C ASN A 71 7.75 -12.06 17.24
N TRP A 72 7.17 -12.63 18.29
CA TRP A 72 5.79 -12.39 18.74
C TRP A 72 5.79 -12.22 20.25
N CYS A 73 6.72 -11.40 20.75
CA CYS A 73 6.94 -11.22 22.16
C CYS A 73 5.66 -10.77 22.88
N ASN A 74 5.55 -11.11 24.16
CA ASN A 74 4.37 -10.78 24.96
C ASN A 74 4.66 -9.58 25.86
N GLN A 75 3.59 -9.07 26.49
CA GLN A 75 3.63 -7.86 27.31
C GLN A 75 4.41 -8.02 28.62
N SER A 76 4.79 -9.24 29.01
CA SER A 76 5.41 -9.55 30.32
C SER A 76 6.93 -9.78 30.24
N GLY A 77 7.52 -9.74 29.04
CA GLY A 77 8.97 -9.76 28.82
C GLY A 77 9.39 -10.19 27.42
N GLY A 78 10.63 -9.88 27.02
CA GLY A 78 11.21 -10.29 25.73
C GLY A 78 11.23 -11.80 25.54
N CYS A 79 11.11 -12.26 24.30
CA CYS A 79 10.89 -13.65 23.94
C CYS A 79 12.18 -14.47 23.77
N GLY A 80 13.25 -13.89 23.26
CA GLY A 80 14.61 -14.44 23.19
C GLY A 80 15.70 -13.46 23.67
N LEU A 81 16.97 -13.90 23.65
CA LEU A 81 18.11 -13.04 24.01
C LEU A 81 18.14 -11.79 23.10
N GLY A 82 18.27 -10.61 23.70
CA GLY A 82 18.31 -9.34 22.97
C GLY A 82 16.95 -8.78 22.55
N THR A 83 15.86 -9.52 22.74
CA THR A 83 14.49 -9.03 22.49
C THR A 83 13.87 -8.42 23.74
N THR A 84 12.86 -7.60 23.52
CA THR A 84 12.10 -6.82 24.49
C THR A 84 10.61 -7.10 24.30
N SER A 85 9.78 -6.55 25.18
CA SER A 85 8.32 -6.59 25.02
C SER A 85 7.80 -5.74 23.84
N ALA A 86 8.67 -5.04 23.10
CA ALA A 86 8.30 -4.32 21.88
C ALA A 86 8.52 -5.15 20.60
N ASP A 87 9.13 -6.34 20.70
CA ASP A 87 9.44 -7.19 19.55
C ASP A 87 8.25 -8.10 19.19
N HIS A 88 7.17 -7.47 18.75
CA HIS A 88 5.95 -8.10 18.25
C HIS A 88 5.32 -7.25 17.15
N PRO A 89 4.42 -7.80 16.32
CA PRO A 89 3.78 -7.01 15.29
C PRO A 89 2.72 -6.05 15.85
N VAL A 90 2.57 -4.93 15.15
CA VAL A 90 1.37 -4.10 15.19
C VAL A 90 0.56 -4.28 13.92
N ILE A 91 -0.76 -4.15 14.03
CA ILE A 91 -1.69 -4.46 12.94
C ILE A 91 -2.59 -3.24 12.69
N ALA A 92 -2.39 -2.61 11.53
CA ALA A 92 -3.26 -1.56 11.02
C ALA A 92 -4.46 -2.15 10.30
N GLN A 93 -5.59 -1.45 10.37
CA GLN A 93 -6.83 -1.80 9.68
C GLN A 93 -7.41 -0.54 9.04
N ASN A 94 -7.84 -0.65 7.78
CA ASN A 94 -8.34 0.47 6.99
C ASN A 94 -9.57 0.06 6.16
N MET A 95 -10.36 1.05 5.72
CA MET A 95 -11.47 0.87 4.79
C MET A 95 -11.40 1.88 3.64
N TYR A 96 -11.70 1.41 2.43
CA TYR A 96 -11.62 2.17 1.19
C TYR A 96 -12.91 2.08 0.39
N ARG A 97 -13.11 3.04 -0.50
CA ARG A 97 -14.23 3.10 -1.43
C ARG A 97 -13.71 3.36 -2.84
N LEU A 98 -14.28 2.68 -3.82
CA LEU A 98 -14.18 3.02 -5.23
C LEU A 98 -15.53 3.54 -5.70
N LYS A 99 -15.59 4.81 -6.11
CA LYS A 99 -16.82 5.47 -6.57
C LYS A 99 -16.50 6.44 -7.70
N ASN A 100 -17.28 6.38 -8.78
CA ASN A 100 -17.17 7.31 -9.92
C ASN A 100 -15.73 7.45 -10.46
N GLY A 101 -14.99 6.35 -10.49
CA GLY A 101 -13.61 6.36 -10.98
C GLY A 101 -12.57 6.91 -10.00
N ARG A 102 -12.90 7.14 -8.72
CA ARG A 102 -11.95 7.53 -7.67
C ARG A 102 -11.88 6.45 -6.58
N PHE A 103 -10.66 6.03 -6.24
CA PHE A 103 -10.38 5.16 -5.10
C PHE A 103 -9.90 5.98 -3.91
N ASP A 104 -10.65 5.98 -2.80
CA ASP A 104 -10.35 6.82 -1.64
C ASP A 104 -10.41 6.04 -0.31
N GLN A 105 -9.55 6.40 0.64
CA GLN A 105 -9.65 5.88 2.01
C GLN A 105 -10.76 6.60 2.76
N ILE A 106 -11.66 5.84 3.38
CA ILE A 106 -12.82 6.35 4.12
C ILE A 106 -12.81 5.95 5.59
N GLY A 107 -11.88 5.07 5.98
CA GLY A 107 -11.66 4.70 7.37
C GLY A 107 -10.24 4.30 7.66
N ALA A 108 -9.79 4.69 8.85
CA ALA A 108 -8.57 4.24 9.47
C ALA A 108 -8.88 3.91 10.94
N GLY A 109 -8.12 2.98 11.52
CA GLY A 109 -8.14 2.71 12.96
C GLY A 109 -6.76 2.80 13.57
N TRP A 110 -6.69 2.74 14.89
CA TRP A 110 -5.45 2.52 15.63
C TRP A 110 -5.02 1.05 15.52
N LEU A 111 -3.91 0.73 16.16
CA LEU A 111 -3.19 -0.52 15.97
C LEU A 111 -3.53 -1.56 17.02
N LYS A 112 -3.77 -2.78 16.58
CA LYS A 112 -3.70 -3.95 17.46
C LYS A 112 -2.24 -4.32 17.67
N HIS A 113 -1.82 -4.46 18.92
CA HIS A 113 -0.55 -5.09 19.26
C HIS A 113 -0.73 -6.61 19.40
N GLY A 114 0.14 -7.38 18.74
CA GLY A 114 0.28 -8.82 18.96
C GLY A 114 0.63 -9.14 20.40
N PHE A 115 0.24 -10.34 20.86
CA PHE A 115 0.52 -10.76 22.24
C PHE A 115 0.85 -12.25 22.38
N THR A 116 0.40 -13.08 21.45
CA THR A 116 0.76 -14.49 21.32
C THR A 116 0.43 -14.96 19.92
N SER A 117 1.27 -15.81 19.35
CA SER A 117 0.95 -16.55 18.13
C SER A 117 0.40 -17.94 18.48
N LEU A 118 -0.58 -18.42 17.72
CA LEU A 118 -1.10 -19.78 17.86
C LEU A 118 -0.34 -20.82 17.04
N ASN A 119 0.56 -20.41 16.15
CA ASN A 119 1.39 -21.27 15.29
C ASN A 119 0.57 -22.39 14.62
N GLN A 120 -0.50 -22.02 13.93
CA GLN A 120 -1.38 -22.97 13.26
C GLN A 120 -0.82 -23.41 11.91
N SER A 121 -1.18 -24.62 11.51
CA SER A 121 -0.93 -25.12 10.15
C SER A 121 -2.06 -24.67 9.24
N SER A 122 -1.73 -24.00 8.14
CA SER A 122 -2.71 -23.59 7.12
C SER A 122 -2.12 -23.84 5.73
N SER A 123 -2.87 -24.57 4.90
CA SER A 123 -2.47 -24.81 3.51
C SER A 123 -2.34 -23.48 2.76
N GLY A 124 -1.16 -23.24 2.17
CA GLY A 124 -0.87 -22.05 1.38
C GLY A 124 -0.20 -20.90 2.14
N CYS A 125 0.19 -21.11 3.41
CA CYS A 125 1.10 -20.20 4.11
C CYS A 125 2.56 -20.65 3.91
N GLY A 126 3.40 -19.81 3.31
CA GLY A 126 4.81 -20.09 3.07
C GLY A 126 5.05 -21.41 2.34
N SER A 127 5.95 -22.24 2.87
CA SER A 127 6.23 -23.60 2.38
C SER A 127 5.04 -24.59 2.47
N GLY A 128 3.91 -24.16 3.04
CA GLY A 128 2.69 -24.96 3.24
C GLY A 128 2.76 -25.87 4.47
N THR A 129 3.88 -25.91 5.18
CA THR A 129 4.04 -26.65 6.45
C THR A 129 4.48 -25.69 7.54
N CYS A 130 3.76 -25.70 8.66
CA CYS A 130 4.14 -24.91 9.83
C CYS A 130 5.29 -25.58 10.59
N SER A 131 6.46 -24.94 10.56
CA SER A 131 7.60 -25.29 11.38
C SER A 131 7.49 -24.61 12.75
N GLN A 132 7.14 -25.39 13.77
CA GLN A 132 6.98 -24.87 15.13
C GLN A 132 8.27 -24.19 15.62
N PRO A 133 8.19 -22.95 16.12
CA PRO A 133 9.37 -22.21 16.55
C PRO A 133 9.81 -22.62 17.96
N ALA A 134 11.11 -22.44 18.26
CA ALA A 134 11.70 -22.87 19.53
C ALA A 134 11.08 -22.19 20.77
N LEU A 135 10.55 -20.97 20.61
CA LEU A 135 9.94 -20.21 21.70
C LEU A 135 8.39 -20.26 21.70
N GLY A 136 7.81 -21.21 20.94
CA GLY A 136 6.36 -21.43 20.90
C GLY A 136 5.57 -20.17 20.52
N GLY A 137 4.47 -19.90 21.23
CA GLY A 137 3.59 -18.75 20.97
C GLY A 137 4.22 -17.36 21.13
N ARG A 138 5.49 -17.28 21.49
CA ARG A 138 6.28 -16.04 21.54
C ARG A 138 6.99 -15.74 20.22
N GLN A 139 6.81 -16.61 19.22
CA GLN A 139 7.32 -16.47 17.86
C GLN A 139 6.27 -16.98 16.87
N LEU A 140 6.19 -16.42 15.67
CA LEU A 140 5.48 -17.04 14.55
C LEU A 140 6.47 -17.86 13.71
N GLY A 141 6.31 -19.18 13.75
CA GLY A 141 7.16 -20.11 13.02
C GLY A 141 7.03 -20.00 11.50
N VAL A 142 8.04 -20.48 10.79
CA VAL A 142 8.07 -20.49 9.31
C VAL A 142 6.91 -21.33 8.77
N GLY A 143 6.15 -20.78 7.82
CA GLY A 143 4.96 -21.43 7.25
C GLY A 143 3.79 -21.58 8.23
N CYS A 144 3.87 -20.96 9.41
CA CYS A 144 2.79 -20.95 10.40
C CYS A 144 1.90 -19.72 10.23
N THR A 145 0.65 -19.87 10.65
CA THR A 145 -0.33 -18.77 10.72
C THR A 145 -0.73 -18.45 12.16
N ASP A 146 -1.14 -17.20 12.38
CA ASP A 146 -1.75 -16.76 13.65
C ASP A 146 -3.04 -15.98 13.39
N PRO A 147 -4.21 -16.46 13.87
CA PRO A 147 -5.47 -15.75 13.73
C PRO A 147 -5.80 -14.86 14.94
N TYR A 148 -6.13 -13.60 14.67
CA TYR A 148 -6.87 -12.72 15.57
C TYR A 148 -8.28 -12.45 15.02
N SER A 149 -9.29 -12.65 15.86
CA SER A 149 -10.66 -12.26 15.52
C SER A 149 -10.79 -10.74 15.43
N SER A 150 -11.78 -10.25 14.69
CA SER A 150 -12.12 -8.83 14.65
C SER A 150 -12.33 -8.27 16.06
N GLY A 151 -13.00 -9.03 16.94
CA GLY A 151 -13.15 -8.66 18.35
C GLY A 151 -11.84 -8.43 19.09
N LEU A 152 -10.82 -9.26 18.87
CA LEU A 152 -9.48 -9.07 19.45
C LEU A 152 -8.76 -7.87 18.83
N ASN A 153 -8.95 -7.64 17.53
CA ASN A 153 -8.36 -6.55 16.76
C ASN A 153 -9.00 -5.18 17.03
N GLY A 154 -10.24 -5.16 17.52
CA GLY A 154 -10.95 -3.95 17.95
C GLY A 154 -11.06 -3.78 19.46
N SER A 155 -10.38 -4.63 20.25
CA SER A 155 -10.40 -4.55 21.70
C SER A 155 -9.52 -3.41 22.19
N TRP A 156 -10.09 -2.52 22.98
CA TRP A 156 -9.35 -1.45 23.64
C TRP A 156 -8.45 -1.99 24.77
N PRO A 157 -7.38 -1.25 25.12
CA PRO A 157 -6.83 -0.12 24.35
C PRO A 157 -6.08 -0.60 23.09
N LEU A 158 -6.12 0.21 22.03
CA LEU A 158 -5.32 0.08 20.81
C LEU A 158 -4.17 1.12 20.84
N GLY A 159 -3.10 0.86 20.09
CA GLY A 159 -1.91 1.72 20.02
C GLY A 159 -1.97 2.73 18.89
N ARG A 160 -1.43 3.93 19.07
CA ARG A 160 -1.51 5.00 18.06
C ARG A 160 -0.64 4.68 16.84
N LYS A 161 -1.08 5.05 15.64
CA LYS A 161 -0.25 4.97 14.43
C LYS A 161 0.97 5.88 14.53
N SER A 162 0.84 6.99 15.26
CA SER A 162 1.89 8.01 15.39
C SER A 162 3.13 7.58 16.16
N GLU A 163 3.05 6.49 16.93
CA GLU A 163 4.17 5.97 17.73
C GLU A 163 5.04 4.98 16.94
N VAL A 164 4.63 4.60 15.72
CA VAL A 164 5.27 3.54 14.94
C VAL A 164 6.07 4.13 13.80
N ASN A 165 7.37 3.80 13.76
CA ASN A 165 8.17 3.92 12.55
C ASN A 165 7.90 2.71 11.67
N ALA A 166 7.01 2.84 10.68
CA ALA A 166 6.61 1.72 9.84
C ALA A 166 7.73 1.20 8.91
N THR A 167 8.79 1.99 8.70
CA THR A 167 9.96 1.56 7.92
C THR A 167 10.83 0.58 8.68
N THR A 168 11.04 0.81 9.97
CA THR A 168 11.91 -0.03 10.82
C THR A 168 11.14 -0.99 11.71
N GLY A 169 9.81 -0.82 11.77
CA GLY A 169 8.92 -1.51 12.69
C GLY A 169 9.08 -1.12 14.16
N VAL A 170 9.93 -0.13 14.48
CA VAL A 170 10.22 0.27 15.86
C VAL A 170 9.07 1.11 16.42
N PHE A 171 8.66 0.79 17.64
CA PHE A 171 7.67 1.54 18.41
C PHE A 171 7.93 1.40 19.92
N PRO A 172 7.45 2.34 20.76
CA PRO A 172 7.52 2.21 22.20
C PRO A 172 6.55 1.14 22.71
N TYR A 173 6.98 0.37 23.71
CA TYR A 173 6.10 -0.52 24.45
C TYR A 173 6.40 -0.48 25.96
N PRO A 174 5.40 -0.27 26.85
CA PRO A 174 3.97 -0.09 26.54
C PRO A 174 3.69 1.17 25.71
N PHE A 175 2.72 1.08 24.79
CA PHE A 175 2.30 2.20 23.94
C PHE A 175 1.53 3.25 24.74
N THR A 176 1.52 4.49 24.25
CA THR A 176 0.84 5.60 24.93
C THR A 176 -0.67 5.48 24.75
N GLN A 177 -1.41 5.40 25.87
CA GLN A 177 -2.86 5.41 25.82
C GLN A 177 -3.40 6.76 25.33
N GLY A 178 -4.56 6.74 24.68
CA GLY A 178 -5.26 7.93 24.21
C GLY A 178 -6.65 7.59 23.70
N GLY A 179 -7.47 8.59 23.41
CA GLY A 179 -8.85 8.37 23.00
C GLY A 179 -9.73 7.83 24.12
N ALA A 180 -10.97 8.31 24.20
CA ALA A 180 -11.97 7.77 25.11
C ALA A 180 -12.38 6.33 24.72
N GLN A 181 -12.25 5.37 25.64
CA GLN A 181 -12.68 3.97 25.44
C GLN A 181 -14.18 3.78 25.73
N SER A 182 -15.01 4.70 25.25
CA SER A 182 -16.45 4.75 25.52
C SER A 182 -17.30 4.94 24.27
N VAL A 183 -16.73 5.51 23.20
CA VAL A 183 -17.43 5.80 21.95
C VAL A 183 -17.10 4.71 20.93
N ALA A 184 -18.11 4.14 20.28
CA ALA A 184 -18.00 2.95 19.43
C ALA A 184 -16.85 2.98 18.40
N TRP A 185 -16.61 4.14 17.76
CA TRP A 185 -15.59 4.30 16.72
C TRP A 185 -14.21 4.70 17.24
N ASN A 186 -14.08 5.09 18.51
CA ASN A 186 -12.80 5.58 19.03
C ASN A 186 -11.73 4.49 18.96
N GLN A 187 -10.53 4.82 18.49
CA GLN A 187 -9.40 3.93 18.22
C GLN A 187 -9.67 2.82 17.20
N ARG A 188 -10.92 2.54 16.84
CA ARG A 188 -11.30 1.51 15.85
C ARG A 188 -11.30 2.11 14.45
N VAL A 189 -11.56 1.28 13.43
CA VAL A 189 -11.75 1.79 12.06
C VAL A 189 -12.98 2.69 12.05
N ALA A 190 -12.75 4.00 12.01
CA ALA A 190 -13.80 5.01 12.07
C ALA A 190 -14.21 5.41 10.64
N VAL A 191 -15.49 5.19 10.30
CA VAL A 191 -16.02 5.46 8.95
C VAL A 191 -17.27 6.32 9.06
N LYS A 192 -17.33 7.43 8.31
CA LYS A 192 -18.54 8.26 8.22
C LYS A 192 -19.64 7.46 7.53
N GLU A 193 -20.84 7.40 8.11
CA GLU A 193 -21.98 6.68 7.52
C GLU A 193 -22.37 7.26 6.16
N SER A 194 -22.19 8.57 5.96
CA SER A 194 -22.41 9.23 4.67
C SER A 194 -21.49 8.73 3.55
N ASP A 195 -20.33 8.15 3.87
CA ASP A 195 -19.43 7.57 2.87
C ASP A 195 -19.85 6.15 2.43
N MET A 196 -20.70 5.51 3.23
CA MET A 196 -21.21 4.15 2.98
C MET A 196 -22.68 4.13 2.58
N ASP A 197 -23.41 5.24 2.79
CA ASP A 197 -24.82 5.35 2.44
C ASP A 197 -25.02 5.11 0.94
N SER A 198 -25.88 4.14 0.60
CA SER A 198 -26.07 3.71 -0.79
C SER A 198 -26.77 4.74 -1.66
N ALA A 199 -27.58 5.63 -1.09
CA ALA A 199 -28.24 6.71 -1.83
C ALA A 199 -27.24 7.84 -2.15
N LEU A 200 -26.31 8.12 -1.23
CA LEU A 200 -25.23 9.08 -1.46
C LEU A 200 -24.10 8.51 -2.32
N ASN A 201 -23.93 7.19 -2.33
CA ASN A 201 -22.83 6.47 -2.99
C ASN A 201 -23.31 5.38 -3.95
N PRO A 202 -24.17 5.71 -4.95
CA PRO A 202 -24.65 4.72 -5.90
C PRO A 202 -23.48 4.12 -6.68
N GLY A 203 -23.47 2.79 -6.82
CA GLY A 203 -22.43 2.06 -7.56
C GLY A 203 -21.06 1.98 -6.86
N ALA A 204 -20.94 2.44 -5.61
CA ALA A 204 -19.69 2.34 -4.87
C ALA A 204 -19.35 0.88 -4.51
N ARG A 205 -18.05 0.55 -4.60
CA ARG A 205 -17.46 -0.70 -4.09
C ARG A 205 -16.62 -0.40 -2.87
N PHE A 206 -16.55 -1.32 -1.91
CA PHE A 206 -15.87 -1.09 -0.65
C PHE A 206 -14.86 -2.19 -0.35
N PHE A 207 -13.75 -1.83 0.28
CA PHE A 207 -12.65 -2.74 0.57
C PHE A 207 -12.15 -2.53 1.98
N VAL A 208 -11.82 -3.61 2.66
CA VAL A 208 -11.11 -3.58 3.94
C VAL A 208 -9.68 -4.06 3.74
N GLU A 209 -8.75 -3.53 4.52
CA GLU A 209 -7.33 -3.88 4.49
C GLU A 209 -6.85 -4.22 5.90
N GLY A 210 -5.98 -5.22 6.00
CA GLY A 210 -5.11 -5.43 7.14
C GLY A 210 -3.66 -5.20 6.72
N HIS A 211 -2.83 -4.72 7.65
CA HIS A 211 -1.41 -4.44 7.40
C HIS A 211 -0.60 -4.72 8.67
N TYR A 212 0.32 -5.67 8.62
CA TYR A 212 1.24 -5.98 9.73
C TYR A 212 2.53 -5.17 9.60
N VAL A 213 3.07 -4.71 10.73
CA VAL A 213 4.42 -4.16 10.82
C VAL A 213 5.11 -4.84 11.99
N ALA A 214 6.25 -5.49 11.75
CA ALA A 214 7.07 -6.11 12.79
C ALA A 214 8.53 -5.64 12.68
N PRO A 215 9.26 -5.43 13.79
CA PRO A 215 10.63 -4.90 13.75
C PRO A 215 11.61 -5.77 12.96
N ASP A 216 11.59 -7.08 13.14
CA ASP A 216 12.51 -8.04 12.52
C ASP A 216 12.17 -8.38 11.06
N ASP A 217 10.90 -8.36 10.69
CA ASP A 217 10.42 -8.34 9.29
C ASP A 217 10.92 -7.08 8.55
N ALA A 218 10.70 -5.91 9.15
CA ALA A 218 11.09 -4.64 8.57
C ALA A 218 12.61 -4.54 8.42
N GLN A 219 13.38 -4.91 9.45
CA GLN A 219 14.85 -4.86 9.45
C GLN A 219 15.49 -5.82 8.43
N THR A 220 14.80 -6.90 8.06
CA THR A 220 15.25 -7.82 7.00
C THR A 220 14.85 -7.39 5.60
N GLY A 221 14.09 -6.28 5.49
CA GLY A 221 13.72 -5.67 4.22
C GLY A 221 12.43 -6.22 3.62
N ASN A 222 11.65 -7.00 4.37
CA ASN A 222 10.45 -7.67 3.88
C ASN A 222 9.17 -6.84 4.03
N GLY A 223 9.23 -5.66 4.64
CA GLY A 223 8.05 -4.83 4.95
C GLY A 223 7.27 -4.19 3.77
N LEU A 224 7.36 -4.73 2.54
CA LEU A 224 6.67 -4.21 1.34
C LEU A 224 5.54 -5.13 0.81
N ASN A 225 5.29 -6.28 1.44
CA ASN A 225 4.25 -7.27 1.07
C ASN A 225 3.28 -7.59 2.22
N ASN A 226 3.37 -6.85 3.33
CA ASN A 226 2.71 -7.14 4.61
C ASN A 226 1.29 -6.54 4.73
N ALA A 227 0.70 -6.07 3.63
CA ALA A 227 -0.70 -5.65 3.53
C ALA A 227 -1.51 -6.62 2.65
N SER A 228 -2.81 -6.74 2.92
CA SER A 228 -3.76 -7.48 2.08
C SER A 228 -5.14 -6.90 2.19
N TYR A 229 -5.92 -6.99 1.12
CA TYR A 229 -7.29 -6.46 1.09
C TYR A 229 -8.35 -7.53 0.81
N ARG A 230 -9.59 -7.18 1.12
CA ARG A 230 -10.77 -7.96 0.75
C ARG A 230 -11.94 -7.04 0.47
N GLU A 231 -12.68 -7.32 -0.60
CA GLU A 231 -13.90 -6.59 -0.93
C GLU A 231 -15.00 -6.90 0.09
N VAL A 232 -15.81 -5.90 0.40
CA VAL A 232 -16.99 -5.99 1.26
C VAL A 232 -18.18 -5.31 0.60
N THR A 233 -19.38 -5.80 0.87
CA THR A 233 -20.62 -5.06 0.62
C THR A 233 -21.12 -4.43 1.91
N VAL A 234 -21.85 -3.32 1.80
CA VAL A 234 -22.48 -2.65 2.94
C VAL A 234 -23.98 -2.91 2.94
N SER A 235 -24.50 -3.51 4.01
CA SER A 235 -25.94 -3.70 4.20
C SER A 235 -26.63 -2.35 4.43
N ALA A 236 -27.65 -2.04 3.63
CA ALA A 236 -28.45 -0.83 3.80
C ALA A 236 -29.08 -0.75 5.21
N GLY A 237 -29.09 0.45 5.79
CA GLY A 237 -29.66 0.76 7.11
C GLY A 237 -28.82 0.30 8.31
N SER A 238 -28.34 -0.95 8.32
CA SER A 238 -27.52 -1.48 9.42
C SER A 238 -26.03 -1.14 9.29
N PHE A 239 -25.57 -0.83 8.08
CA PHE A 239 -24.16 -0.68 7.72
C PHE A 239 -23.33 -1.92 8.13
N GLY A 240 -23.90 -3.12 8.04
CA GLY A 240 -23.13 -4.36 8.20
C GLY A 240 -22.17 -4.54 7.02
N LEU A 241 -20.89 -4.83 7.28
CA LEU A 241 -19.93 -5.17 6.22
C LEU A 241 -19.93 -6.68 5.99
N ASN A 242 -20.19 -7.12 4.75
CA ASN A 242 -20.23 -8.53 4.38
C ASN A 242 -19.08 -8.85 3.44
N LEU A 243 -18.17 -9.72 3.89
CA LEU A 243 -16.97 -10.12 3.16
C LEU A 243 -17.34 -10.82 1.84
N GLN A 244 -16.69 -10.39 0.75
CA GLN A 244 -16.81 -10.96 -0.59
C GLN A 244 -15.52 -11.71 -0.95
N GLY A 245 -15.64 -12.72 -1.81
CA GLY A 245 -14.49 -13.48 -2.35
C GLY A 245 -13.53 -14.00 -1.28
N THR A 246 -12.27 -14.22 -1.65
CA THR A 246 -11.16 -14.49 -0.72
C THR A 246 -10.32 -13.22 -0.53
N THR A 247 -9.51 -13.19 0.52
CA THR A 247 -8.47 -12.14 0.67
C THR A 247 -7.50 -12.18 -0.50
N VAL A 248 -7.21 -11.01 -1.07
CA VAL A 248 -6.13 -10.82 -2.03
C VAL A 248 -4.88 -10.52 -1.23
N ARG A 249 -4.00 -11.52 -1.15
CA ARG A 249 -2.82 -11.51 -0.28
C ARG A 249 -1.71 -10.65 -0.85
N GLU A 250 -0.87 -10.12 0.04
CA GLU A 250 0.37 -9.39 -0.28
C GLU A 250 0.15 -8.17 -1.20
N LYS A 251 -1.05 -7.59 -1.11
CA LYS A 251 -1.51 -6.47 -1.94
C LYS A 251 -2.20 -5.42 -1.09
N ALA A 252 -1.73 -4.18 -1.15
CA ALA A 252 -2.45 -3.06 -0.56
C ALA A 252 -3.76 -2.80 -1.31
N ALA A 253 -4.77 -2.25 -0.63
CA ALA A 253 -6.10 -2.09 -1.21
C ALA A 253 -6.11 -1.21 -2.47
N ILE A 254 -5.21 -0.24 -2.58
CA ILE A 254 -5.04 0.61 -3.79
C ILE A 254 -4.76 -0.22 -5.05
N GLU A 255 -4.11 -1.38 -4.91
CA GLU A 255 -3.74 -2.24 -6.05
C GLU A 255 -4.95 -2.90 -6.71
N VAL A 256 -6.13 -2.86 -6.08
CA VAL A 256 -7.37 -3.32 -6.72
C VAL A 256 -7.85 -2.37 -7.82
N TRP A 257 -7.53 -1.08 -7.74
CA TRP A 257 -8.07 -0.08 -8.65
C TRP A 257 -7.74 -0.38 -10.13
N PRO A 258 -6.49 -0.65 -10.53
CA PRO A 258 -6.17 -1.05 -11.91
C PRO A 258 -6.72 -2.42 -12.32
N THR A 259 -7.10 -3.29 -11.37
CA THR A 259 -7.75 -4.57 -11.68
C THR A 259 -9.23 -4.40 -12.05
N ILE A 260 -9.85 -3.33 -11.57
CA ILE A 260 -11.26 -2.98 -11.84
C ILE A 260 -11.35 -2.07 -13.07
N ASP A 261 -10.38 -1.16 -13.20
CA ASP A 261 -10.33 -0.17 -14.26
C ASP A 261 -8.93 -0.17 -14.89
N ASN A 262 -8.82 -0.78 -16.07
CA ASN A 262 -7.54 -0.97 -16.74
C ASN A 262 -6.94 0.31 -17.32
N THR A 263 -7.63 1.45 -17.26
CA THR A 263 -7.07 2.76 -17.61
C THR A 263 -6.35 3.42 -16.44
N VAL A 264 -6.37 2.80 -15.26
CA VAL A 264 -5.64 3.27 -14.09
C VAL A 264 -4.21 2.76 -14.18
N GLU A 265 -3.27 3.68 -14.05
CA GLU A 265 -1.86 3.37 -13.91
C GLU A 265 -1.52 3.31 -12.43
N LEU A 266 -0.70 2.33 -12.04
CA LEU A 266 -0.18 2.20 -10.69
C LEU A 266 1.33 2.07 -10.75
N ILE A 267 2.02 2.90 -9.99
CA ILE A 267 3.48 2.86 -9.85
C ILE A 267 3.87 2.77 -8.38
N ASN A 268 4.95 2.03 -8.14
CA ASN A 268 5.64 2.01 -6.86
C ASN A 268 6.71 3.09 -6.86
N VAL A 269 6.61 4.03 -5.93
CA VAL A 269 7.61 5.07 -5.69
C VAL A 269 8.42 4.66 -4.46
N ASP A 270 9.55 4.02 -4.71
CA ASP A 270 10.43 3.49 -3.67
C ASP A 270 11.51 4.50 -3.28
N VAL A 271 11.51 4.90 -2.00
CA VAL A 271 12.56 5.80 -1.48
C VAL A 271 13.82 4.98 -1.26
N PRO A 272 14.98 5.39 -1.84
CA PRO A 272 16.22 4.64 -1.74
C PRO A 272 16.73 4.69 -0.29
N SER A 273 16.40 3.64 0.46
CA SER A 273 16.64 3.53 1.90
C SER A 273 16.75 2.07 2.31
N VAL A 274 17.37 1.83 3.46
CA VAL A 274 17.47 0.50 4.09
C VAL A 274 17.03 0.67 5.55
N PRO A 275 15.92 0.04 5.99
CA PRO A 275 14.98 -0.76 5.22
C PRO A 275 14.24 0.01 4.10
N PRO A 276 13.65 -0.69 3.11
CA PRO A 276 13.01 -0.04 1.97
C PRO A 276 11.70 0.65 2.38
N GLN A 277 11.37 1.72 1.66
CA GLN A 277 10.19 2.54 1.88
C GLN A 277 9.42 2.71 0.58
N ARG A 278 8.10 2.55 0.60
CA ARG A 278 7.25 2.64 -0.59
C ARG A 278 6.06 3.57 -0.41
N PHE A 279 5.79 4.33 -1.46
CA PHE A 279 4.48 4.87 -1.76
C PHE A 279 3.91 4.16 -2.98
N HIS A 280 2.61 3.92 -3.00
CA HIS A 280 1.87 3.57 -4.21
C HIS A 280 1.25 4.84 -4.76
N VAL A 281 1.45 5.13 -6.04
CA VAL A 281 0.79 6.23 -6.74
C VAL A 281 -0.09 5.63 -7.82
N ALA A 282 -1.40 5.81 -7.71
CA ALA A 282 -2.36 5.45 -8.74
C ALA A 282 -2.87 6.70 -9.44
N ARG A 283 -3.01 6.63 -10.76
CA ARG A 283 -3.48 7.73 -11.61
C ARG A 283 -4.52 7.24 -12.59
N LYS A 284 -5.61 7.99 -12.74
CA LYS A 284 -6.56 7.86 -13.83
C LYS A 284 -6.68 9.19 -14.58
N VAL A 285 -6.61 9.13 -15.92
CA VAL A 285 -6.83 10.29 -16.77
C VAL A 285 -8.06 10.03 -17.63
N THR A 286 -9.01 10.96 -17.61
CA THR A 286 -10.23 10.90 -18.43
C THR A 286 -10.29 12.11 -19.34
N GLU A 287 -10.41 11.88 -20.64
CA GLU A 287 -10.66 12.97 -21.58
C GLU A 287 -12.13 13.42 -21.45
N VAL A 288 -12.34 14.62 -20.91
CA VAL A 288 -13.68 15.19 -20.67
C VAL A 288 -14.24 15.77 -21.96
N THR A 289 -13.39 16.50 -22.68
CA THR A 289 -13.67 17.03 -24.02
C THR A 289 -12.53 16.61 -24.94
N PRO A 290 -12.81 15.85 -26.01
CA PRO A 290 -11.78 15.33 -26.91
C PRO A 290 -10.80 16.40 -27.40
N GLY A 291 -9.51 16.18 -27.13
CA GLY A 291 -8.39 17.05 -27.51
C GLY A 291 -8.32 18.39 -26.79
N GLN A 292 -9.15 18.64 -25.77
CA GLN A 292 -9.30 19.97 -25.17
C GLN A 292 -9.23 19.99 -23.64
N LEU A 293 -9.82 19.00 -22.97
CA LEU A 293 -9.90 18.99 -21.51
C LEU A 293 -9.73 17.57 -20.98
N TRP A 294 -8.80 17.41 -20.05
CA TRP A 294 -8.52 16.16 -19.36
C TRP A 294 -8.74 16.32 -17.86
N HIS A 295 -9.42 15.35 -17.28
CA HIS A 295 -9.58 15.20 -15.85
C HIS A 295 -8.54 14.22 -15.32
N TYR A 296 -7.82 14.63 -14.28
CA TYR A 296 -6.79 13.84 -13.63
C TYR A 296 -7.21 13.49 -12.21
N GLU A 297 -7.17 12.20 -11.88
CA GLU A 297 -7.41 11.65 -10.55
C GLU A 297 -6.14 10.95 -10.07
N TYR A 298 -5.64 11.33 -8.90
CA TYR A 298 -4.52 10.69 -8.23
C TYR A 298 -4.95 10.15 -6.88
N ALA A 299 -4.46 8.97 -6.52
CA ALA A 299 -4.46 8.45 -5.16
C ALA A 299 -3.04 8.05 -4.79
N ILE A 300 -2.53 8.57 -3.66
CA ILE A 300 -1.21 8.22 -3.15
C ILE A 300 -1.39 7.54 -1.80
N HIS A 301 -1.04 6.26 -1.73
CA HIS A 301 -1.02 5.48 -0.50
C HIS A 301 0.41 5.34 0.00
N ASN A 302 0.68 5.80 1.22
CA ASN A 302 1.96 5.52 1.87
C ASN A 302 1.90 4.13 2.51
N MET A 303 2.65 3.19 1.96
CA MET A 303 2.74 1.83 2.49
C MET A 303 3.43 1.87 3.85
N ASN A 304 4.73 2.15 3.89
CA ASN A 304 5.56 2.01 5.09
C ASN A 304 6.60 3.12 5.28
N SER A 305 6.54 4.21 4.50
CA SER A 305 7.49 5.32 4.59
C SER A 305 7.27 6.12 5.87
N ASP A 306 8.18 5.98 6.83
CA ASP A 306 8.22 6.80 8.05
C ASP A 306 8.58 8.25 7.73
N ARG A 307 9.29 8.47 6.60
CA ARG A 307 9.57 9.83 6.14
C ARG A 307 8.30 10.59 5.78
N GLY A 308 7.25 9.89 5.33
CA GLY A 308 6.00 10.50 4.86
C GLY A 308 6.22 11.47 3.70
N ALA A 309 5.14 12.11 3.26
CA ALA A 309 5.20 13.15 2.22
C ALA A 309 4.36 14.37 2.60
N ASP A 310 4.75 15.54 2.13
CA ASP A 310 4.12 16.81 2.51
C ASP A 310 3.81 17.75 1.34
N GLN A 311 4.18 17.34 0.13
CA GLN A 311 3.84 18.05 -1.10
C GLN A 311 3.80 17.10 -2.30
N LEU A 312 2.84 17.33 -3.18
CA LEU A 312 2.77 16.76 -4.52
C LEU A 312 2.80 17.91 -5.52
N SER A 313 3.64 17.84 -6.55
CA SER A 313 3.60 18.74 -7.70
C SER A 313 3.60 17.97 -9.02
N ILE A 314 2.88 18.52 -9.99
CA ILE A 314 2.76 17.98 -11.35
C ILE A 314 3.05 19.13 -12.31
N VAL A 315 4.06 18.94 -13.15
CA VAL A 315 4.59 19.96 -14.07
C VAL A 315 4.33 19.55 -15.51
N PHE A 316 3.81 20.47 -16.30
CA PHE A 316 3.56 20.31 -17.74
C PHE A 316 4.64 21.02 -18.56
N ALA A 317 4.88 20.58 -19.79
CA ALA A 317 5.88 21.15 -20.70
C ALA A 317 5.54 22.57 -21.18
N GLY A 318 4.31 23.03 -21.00
CA GLY A 318 3.84 24.32 -21.48
C GLY A 318 2.71 24.89 -20.64
N ASN A 319 2.31 26.11 -21.01
CA ASN A 319 1.24 26.81 -20.32
C ASN A 319 -0.03 25.97 -20.29
N THR A 320 -0.51 25.74 -19.07
CA THR A 320 -1.63 24.87 -18.72
C THR A 320 -2.65 25.67 -17.93
N ILE A 321 -3.91 25.55 -18.31
CA ILE A 321 -5.02 26.11 -17.57
C ILE A 321 -5.54 25.01 -16.66
N PHE A 322 -5.44 25.24 -15.35
CA PHE A 322 -5.94 24.33 -14.33
C PHE A 322 -7.31 24.78 -13.81
N SER A 323 -8.23 23.85 -13.64
CA SER A 323 -9.52 24.06 -12.97
C SER A 323 -9.91 22.85 -12.12
N GLY A 324 -10.97 22.97 -11.33
CA GLY A 324 -11.50 21.83 -10.55
C GLY A 324 -10.49 21.24 -9.55
N VAL A 325 -9.48 22.01 -9.14
CA VAL A 325 -8.40 21.52 -8.27
C VAL A 325 -8.96 21.19 -6.90
N GLY A 326 -8.79 19.95 -6.45
CA GLY A 326 -9.27 19.51 -5.15
C GLY A 326 -8.35 18.48 -4.49
N PHE A 327 -8.70 18.19 -3.24
CA PHE A 327 -7.93 17.37 -2.32
C PHE A 327 -8.89 16.63 -1.38
N LYS A 328 -8.51 15.41 -0.99
CA LYS A 328 -9.15 14.67 0.09
C LYS A 328 -8.13 13.79 0.78
N ASP A 329 -8.19 13.72 2.08
CA ASP A 329 -7.42 12.79 2.91
C ASP A 329 -8.33 12.00 3.87
N ILE A 330 -7.69 11.24 4.75
CA ILE A 330 -8.32 10.60 5.90
C ILE A 330 -7.90 11.34 7.16
N ASP A 331 -8.88 11.80 7.94
CA ASP A 331 -8.62 12.53 9.18
C ASP A 331 -7.98 11.62 10.25
N ALA A 332 -6.94 12.11 10.91
CA ALA A 332 -6.48 11.54 12.17
C ALA A 332 -7.56 11.72 13.26
N HIS A 333 -7.75 10.73 14.13
CA HIS A 333 -8.82 10.75 15.12
C HIS A 333 -8.38 10.22 16.48
N SER A 334 -9.30 10.20 17.45
CA SER A 334 -9.09 9.59 18.77
C SER A 334 -7.94 10.18 19.59
N ASN A 335 -7.63 11.46 19.39
CA ASN A 335 -6.46 12.14 19.97
C ASN A 335 -5.11 11.69 19.41
N GLU A 336 -5.06 11.17 18.18
CA GLU A 336 -3.82 11.25 17.38
C GLU A 336 -3.28 12.69 17.40
N PRO A 337 -1.96 12.89 17.45
CA PRO A 337 -1.37 14.22 17.61
C PRO A 337 -1.34 15.01 16.30
N TYR A 338 -1.69 14.38 15.17
CA TYR A 338 -1.59 14.96 13.84
C TYR A 338 -2.69 15.97 13.56
N ASP A 339 -2.31 17.06 12.92
CA ASP A 339 -3.22 18.03 12.37
C ASP A 339 -4.07 17.41 11.27
N THR A 340 -5.32 17.86 11.15
CA THR A 340 -6.30 17.37 10.17
C THR A 340 -6.70 18.48 9.20
N THR A 341 -5.89 19.53 9.07
CA THR A 341 -6.17 20.60 8.11
C THR A 341 -5.76 20.15 6.72
N ASP A 342 -6.69 20.21 5.76
CA ASP A 342 -6.47 19.85 4.36
C ASP A 342 -5.25 20.55 3.73
N TRP A 343 -4.62 19.88 2.77
CA TRP A 343 -3.55 20.47 1.98
C TRP A 343 -4.08 21.61 1.12
N THR A 344 -3.30 22.69 1.06
CA THR A 344 -3.63 23.82 0.20
C THR A 344 -3.09 23.59 -1.20
N SER A 345 -3.87 23.95 -2.21
CA SER A 345 -3.47 23.88 -3.61
C SER A 345 -3.01 25.23 -4.14
N ALA A 346 -2.06 25.21 -5.08
CA ALA A 346 -1.60 26.37 -5.81
C ALA A 346 -1.32 25.99 -7.27
N THR A 347 -1.54 26.93 -8.18
CA THR A 347 -1.29 26.76 -9.61
C THR A 347 -0.39 27.88 -10.13
N SER A 348 0.48 27.54 -11.07
CA SER A 348 1.30 28.47 -11.84
C SER A 348 0.93 28.35 -13.33
N ALA A 349 1.80 28.86 -14.22
CA ALA A 349 1.62 28.69 -15.65
C ALA A 349 1.67 27.23 -16.10
N ASP A 350 2.43 26.36 -15.44
CA ASP A 350 2.73 24.99 -15.87
C ASP A 350 2.61 23.94 -14.75
N THR A 351 2.40 24.37 -13.51
CA THR A 351 2.45 23.50 -12.34
C THR A 351 1.14 23.58 -11.55
N VAL A 352 0.64 22.41 -11.16
CA VAL A 352 -0.33 22.28 -10.05
C VAL A 352 0.35 21.61 -8.88
N GLN A 353 0.15 22.14 -7.68
CA GLN A 353 0.80 21.68 -6.46
C GLN A 353 -0.17 21.67 -5.29
N TRP A 354 -0.01 20.68 -4.41
CA TRP A 354 -0.62 20.64 -3.08
C TRP A 354 0.46 20.59 -2.03
N THR A 355 0.27 21.24 -0.89
CA THR A 355 1.25 21.24 0.20
C THR A 355 0.54 21.27 1.54
N THR A 356 1.06 20.50 2.50
CA THR A 356 0.60 20.57 3.89
C THR A 356 0.67 22.01 4.39
N PRO A 357 -0.34 22.51 5.12
CA PRO A 357 -0.24 23.81 5.76
C PRO A 357 0.95 23.85 6.74
N PRO A 358 1.58 25.03 6.94
CA PRO A 358 2.56 25.20 8.01
C PRO A 358 1.93 24.84 9.36
N PHE A 359 2.65 24.10 10.20
CA PHE A 359 2.19 23.76 11.56
C PHE A 359 3.22 24.16 12.63
N PRO A 360 3.47 25.46 12.85
CA PRO A 360 4.66 25.93 13.57
C PRO A 360 4.71 25.56 15.05
N SER A 361 3.55 25.34 15.69
CA SER A 361 3.46 24.98 17.11
C SER A 361 3.99 23.57 17.41
N ALA A 362 3.91 22.67 16.44
CA ALA A 362 4.43 21.31 16.53
C ALA A 362 4.74 20.77 15.12
N PRO A 363 5.77 21.25 14.42
CA PRO A 363 5.97 20.99 12.99
C PRO A 363 5.89 19.51 12.60
N ASN A 364 6.40 18.61 13.45
CA ASN A 364 6.35 17.16 13.25
C ASN A 364 4.94 16.54 13.23
N ASN A 365 3.92 17.29 13.65
CA ASN A 365 2.52 16.90 13.69
C ASN A 365 1.70 17.48 12.54
N ALA A 366 2.31 18.18 11.58
CA ALA A 366 1.61 18.60 10.37
C ALA A 366 0.94 17.39 9.67
N ASN A 367 -0.10 17.69 8.90
CA ASN A 367 -0.89 16.73 8.14
C ASN A 367 -0.10 16.11 6.97
N ALA A 368 1.06 15.50 7.22
CA ALA A 368 1.81 14.79 6.19
C ALA A 368 1.14 13.43 5.87
N LEU A 369 1.27 12.95 4.64
CA LEU A 369 0.85 11.62 4.21
C LEU A 369 1.65 10.54 4.96
N ARG A 370 1.05 9.98 6.02
CA ARG A 370 1.66 8.98 6.93
C ARG A 370 1.41 7.55 6.46
N TRP A 371 2.17 6.61 7.02
CA TRP A 371 2.04 5.19 6.68
C TRP A 371 0.61 4.67 6.92
N ALA A 372 0.20 3.71 6.10
CA ALA A 372 -1.15 3.16 6.06
C ALA A 372 -2.26 4.23 5.93
N THR A 373 -1.96 5.38 5.32
CA THR A 373 -2.95 6.38 4.89
C THR A 373 -2.83 6.69 3.39
N MET A 374 -3.94 7.17 2.80
CA MET A 374 -4.05 7.50 1.39
C MET A 374 -4.71 8.86 1.18
N TYR A 375 -4.07 9.72 0.37
CA TYR A 375 -4.60 11.03 -0.02
C TYR A 375 -4.95 11.04 -1.51
N ASN A 376 -5.96 11.80 -1.87
CA ASN A 376 -6.46 11.99 -3.22
C ASN A 376 -6.24 13.43 -3.69
N PHE A 377 -5.86 13.58 -4.95
CA PHE A 377 -5.62 14.85 -5.60
C PHE A 377 -6.26 14.82 -6.97
N TRP A 378 -6.97 15.88 -7.35
CA TRP A 378 -7.60 15.94 -8.66
C TRP A 378 -7.64 17.34 -9.22
N PHE A 379 -7.71 17.43 -10.54
CA PHE A 379 -7.81 18.68 -11.28
C PHE A 379 -8.21 18.39 -12.73
N ASP A 380 -8.69 19.41 -13.42
CA ASP A 380 -8.81 19.43 -14.86
C ASP A 380 -7.68 20.28 -15.45
N ALA A 381 -7.16 19.86 -16.59
CA ALA A 381 -6.18 20.63 -17.35
C ALA A 381 -6.52 20.62 -18.85
N ASN A 382 -6.18 21.72 -19.54
CA ASN A 382 -6.30 21.81 -21.00
C ASN A 382 -5.12 21.18 -21.75
N ARG A 383 -4.35 20.31 -21.08
CA ARG A 383 -3.20 19.59 -21.64
C ARG A 383 -3.32 18.09 -21.42
N PRO A 384 -2.89 17.26 -22.39
CA PRO A 384 -2.91 15.81 -22.28
C PRO A 384 -1.80 15.29 -21.33
N PRO A 385 -1.91 14.03 -20.85
CA PRO A 385 -0.91 13.45 -19.95
C PRO A 385 0.47 13.33 -20.61
N SER A 386 0.54 13.23 -21.93
CA SER A 386 1.79 13.20 -22.69
C SER A 386 2.61 14.50 -22.60
N GLU A 387 2.02 15.59 -22.10
CA GLU A 387 2.73 16.85 -21.84
C GLU A 387 3.20 16.99 -20.38
N ILE A 388 2.96 16.01 -19.50
CA ILE A 388 3.52 16.02 -18.15
C ILE A 388 5.02 15.71 -18.22
N THR A 389 5.85 16.60 -17.68
CA THR A 389 7.31 16.47 -17.68
C THR A 389 7.86 15.99 -16.36
N THR A 390 7.13 16.17 -15.25
CA THR A 390 7.57 15.76 -13.91
C THR A 390 6.39 15.60 -12.98
N HIS A 391 6.36 14.49 -12.26
CA HIS A 391 5.68 14.41 -10.97
C HIS A 391 6.72 14.40 -9.85
N ASN A 392 6.47 15.17 -8.78
CA ASN A 392 7.36 15.21 -7.63
C ASN A 392 6.58 15.04 -6.32
N LEU A 393 7.01 14.09 -5.50
CA LEU A 393 6.52 13.90 -4.13
C LEU A 393 7.61 14.33 -3.16
N ARG A 394 7.43 15.45 -2.46
CA ARG A 394 8.37 15.89 -1.43
C ARG A 394 8.17 15.09 -0.16
N LEU A 395 9.28 14.64 0.42
CA LEU A 395 9.27 13.85 1.65
C LEU A 395 9.25 14.78 2.87
N PHE A 396 8.42 14.44 3.85
CA PHE A 396 8.15 15.31 4.99
C PHE A 396 9.31 15.35 5.99
N LYS A 397 9.74 14.19 6.49
CA LYS A 397 10.94 14.12 7.35
C LYS A 397 12.19 14.32 6.49
N ALA A 398 13.12 15.11 7.02
CA ALA A 398 14.38 15.39 6.37
C ALA A 398 15.17 14.11 6.07
N GLY A 399 15.96 14.14 4.98
CA GLY A 399 16.76 13.02 4.51
C GLY A 399 17.08 13.14 3.02
N SER A 400 17.92 12.23 2.52
CA SER A 400 18.25 12.13 1.10
C SER A 400 17.57 10.91 0.47
N PRO A 401 16.90 11.05 -0.69
CA PRO A 401 16.60 12.29 -1.40
C PRO A 401 15.55 13.13 -0.64
N ALA A 402 15.46 14.43 -0.90
CA ALA A 402 14.44 15.29 -0.28
C ALA A 402 13.06 15.13 -0.93
N SER A 403 13.01 14.66 -2.17
CA SER A 403 11.80 14.37 -2.91
C SER A 403 12.00 13.20 -3.87
N MET A 404 10.90 12.58 -4.28
CA MET A 404 10.86 11.51 -5.26
C MET A 404 10.27 12.06 -6.55
N ALA A 405 11.10 12.16 -7.58
CA ALA A 405 10.59 12.31 -8.93
C ALA A 405 10.10 10.94 -9.42
N PHE A 406 8.93 10.92 -10.03
CA PHE A 406 8.42 9.75 -10.71
C PHE A 406 7.83 10.20 -12.04
N LEU A 407 8.04 9.38 -13.05
CA LEU A 407 7.42 9.54 -14.36
C LEU A 407 6.68 8.26 -14.64
N GLU A 408 5.64 8.34 -15.45
CA GLU A 408 5.16 7.14 -16.12
C GLU A 408 6.33 6.49 -16.85
N ASN A 409 6.44 5.16 -16.71
CA ASN A 409 7.18 4.40 -17.70
C ASN A 409 6.54 4.73 -19.06
N LEU A 410 7.24 5.53 -19.85
CA LEU A 410 6.94 5.74 -21.27
C LEU A 410 7.21 4.42 -22.01
N SER A 411 6.38 3.42 -21.81
CA SER A 411 6.28 2.27 -22.71
C SER A 411 5.20 2.54 -23.75
N PHE A 412 5.47 3.51 -24.63
CA PHE A 412 5.07 3.42 -26.03
C PHE A 412 6.05 2.46 -26.74
N VAL A 413 5.81 1.15 -26.64
CA VAL A 413 6.28 0.13 -27.59
C VAL A 413 5.23 -1.00 -27.47
N PHE A 414 4.11 -0.99 -28.18
CA PHE A 414 3.99 -0.98 -29.63
C PHE A 414 2.88 -0.04 -30.10
N ALA A 415 3.29 0.85 -31.00
CA ALA A 415 2.41 1.58 -31.87
C ALA A 415 1.77 0.60 -32.89
N ASN A 416 0.51 0.87 -33.26
CA ASN A 416 -0.18 0.39 -34.46
C ASN A 416 -0.15 -1.13 -34.74
N GLY A 417 -1.28 -1.78 -34.46
CA GLY A 417 -1.58 -3.11 -34.98
C GLY A 417 -1.43 -3.15 -36.50
N PHE A 418 -0.47 -3.94 -36.96
CA PHE A 418 -0.37 -4.60 -38.27
C PHE A 418 0.90 -5.47 -38.23
N GLU A 419 0.81 -6.71 -37.76
CA GLU A 419 1.72 -7.75 -38.26
C GLU A 419 1.12 -8.29 -39.55
N GLY A 420 1.40 -7.57 -40.64
CA GLY A 420 1.24 -8.10 -41.98
C GLY A 420 2.33 -9.13 -42.24
N ALA A 421 1.92 -10.37 -42.49
CA ALA A 421 2.76 -11.36 -43.12
C ALA A 421 3.14 -10.91 -44.55
N SER A 422 4.44 -10.76 -44.80
CA SER A 422 5.11 -10.88 -46.10
C SER A 422 6.61 -10.93 -45.80
N GLY A 423 7.38 -11.99 -46.04
CA GLY A 423 7.41 -12.80 -47.26
C GLY A 423 8.54 -12.26 -48.14
N ASP A 424 9.74 -12.80 -47.97
CA ASP A 424 10.71 -13.18 -49.02
C ASP A 424 11.82 -14.06 -48.42
#